data_AF-A0A355A8L0-F1
#
_entry.id   AF-A0A355A8L0-F1
#
_cell.length_a   1.000
_cell.length_b   1.000
_cell.length_c   1.000
_cell.angle_alpha   90.00
_cell.angle_beta   90.00
_cell.angle_gamma   90.00
#
_symmetry.space_group_name_H-M   'P 1'
#
loop_
_entity.id
_entity.type
_entity.pdbx_description
1 polymer ?
#
loop_
_entity_poly.entity_id
_entity_poly.type
_entity_poly.pdbx_seq_one_letter_code
_entity_poly.pdbx_strand_id
1 'polypeptide(L)' 'LIKITVLNNQVADPDDIAQEIATQTGAEVVQVIGNKIGLYREAKKKQINLPL' A
#
# COMPACT_ATOMS: atom_id res chain seq x y z
N LEU A 1 7.66 -4.43 -1.04
CA LEU A 1 6.42 -4.24 -1.82
C LEU A 1 5.40 -5.22 -1.29
N ILE A 2 4.23 -4.74 -0.88
CA ILE A 2 3.13 -5.53 -0.34
C ILE A 2 1.90 -5.15 -1.15
N LYS A 3 1.13 -6.16 -1.56
CA LYS A 3 -0.14 -5.95 -2.25
C LYS A 3 -1.28 -6.38 -1.32
N ILE A 4 -2.20 -5.47 -1.08
CA ILE A 4 -3.34 -5.65 -0.20
C ILE A 4 -4.61 -5.57 -1.04
N THR A 5 -5.62 -6.35 -0.70
CA THR A 5 -6.94 -6.27 -1.33
C THR A 5 -7.94 -5.86 -0.26
N VAL A 6 -8.66 -4.78 -0.52
CA VAL A 6 -9.79 -4.33 0.29
C VAL A 6 -11.00 -5.19 -0.06
N LEU A 7 -11.70 -5.68 0.97
CA LEU A 7 -12.91 -6.48 0.77
C LEU A 7 -14.07 -5.59 0.28
N ASN A 8 -14.93 -6.16 -0.55
CA ASN A 8 -16.03 -5.41 -1.20
C ASN A 8 -17.12 -4.92 -0.23
N ASN A 9 -17.13 -5.39 1.01
CA ASN A 9 -18.04 -4.91 2.05
C ASN A 9 -17.53 -3.64 2.76
N GLN A 10 -16.35 -3.16 2.38
CA GLN A 10 -15.78 -1.95 2.93
C GLN A 10 -16.40 -0.72 2.26
N VAL A 11 -16.85 0.23 3.08
CA VAL A 11 -17.57 1.43 2.64
C VAL A 11 -16.63 2.62 2.43
N ALA A 12 -15.47 2.60 3.06
CA ALA A 12 -14.44 3.64 2.94
C ALA A 12 -13.72 3.55 1.58
N ASP A 13 -13.28 4.71 1.09
CA ASP A 13 -12.53 4.82 -0.16
C ASP A 13 -11.20 4.03 -0.05
N PRO A 14 -10.86 3.15 -1.01
CA PRO A 14 -9.56 2.48 -1.06
C PRO A 14 -8.36 3.42 -0.95
N ASP A 15 -8.46 4.65 -1.46
CA ASP A 15 -7.41 5.66 -1.35
C ASP A 15 -7.20 6.12 0.10
N ASP A 16 -8.29 6.38 0.84
CA ASP A 16 -8.22 6.76 2.26
C ASP A 16 -7.62 5.64 3.11
N ILE A 17 -8.06 4.40 2.87
CA ILE A 17 -7.53 3.21 3.54
C ILE A 17 -6.05 3.03 3.24
N ALA A 18 -5.63 3.24 1.99
CA ALA A 18 -4.23 3.15 1.59
C ALA A 18 -3.37 4.16 2.35
N GLN A 19 -3.82 5.41 2.46
CA GLN A 19 -3.10 6.48 3.16
C GLN A 19 -3.00 6.23 4.67
N GLU A 20 -4.08 5.75 5.29
CA GLU A 20 -4.09 5.42 6.71
C GLU A 20 -3.09 4.30 7.02
N ILE A 21 -3.10 3.21 6.24
CA ILE A 21 -2.16 2.10 6.41
C ILE A 21 -0.72 2.57 6.14
N ALA A 22 -0.49 3.35 5.09
CA ALA A 22 0.83 3.90 4.76
C ALA A 22 1.41 4.70 5.93
N THR A 23 0.61 5.62 6.47
CA THR A 23 0.97 6.47 7.61
C THR A 23 1.28 5.64 8.86
N GLN A 24 0.42 4.69 9.22
CA GLN A 24 0.61 3.88 10.43
C GLN A 24 1.79 2.90 10.33
N THR A 25 2.10 2.42 9.12
CA THR A 25 3.14 1.40 8.91
C THR A 25 4.49 1.96 8.49
N GLY A 26 4.57 3.27 8.25
CA GLY A 26 5.73 3.93 7.66
C GLY A 26 6.00 3.44 6.23
N ALA A 27 4.95 3.10 5.51
CA ALA A 27 4.99 2.68 4.11
C ALA A 27 4.54 3.84 3.20
N GLU A 28 4.75 3.68 1.91
CA GLU A 28 4.37 4.60 0.84
C GLU A 28 3.35 3.92 -0.07
N VAL A 29 2.33 4.67 -0.48
CA VAL A 29 1.34 4.19 -1.45
C VAL A 29 1.94 4.28 -2.85
N VAL A 30 2.09 3.13 -3.51
CA VAL A 30 2.62 3.04 -4.88
C VAL A 30 1.51 3.11 -5.91
N GLN A 31 0.41 2.41 -5.64
CA GLN A 31 -0.73 2.34 -6.57
C GLN A 31 -2.02 1.97 -5.85
N VAL A 32 -3.13 2.52 -6.31
CA VAL A 32 -4.49 2.11 -5.94
C VAL A 32 -5.25 1.82 -7.23
N ILE A 33 -5.73 0.59 -7.39
CA ILE A 33 -6.46 0.14 -8.58
C ILE A 33 -7.72 -0.58 -8.14
N GLY A 34 -8.84 0.15 -8.14
CA GLY A 34 -10.10 -0.33 -7.57
C GLY A 34 -9.90 -0.68 -6.09
N ASN A 35 -10.16 -1.94 -5.72
CA ASN A 35 -9.97 -2.41 -4.35
C ASN A 35 -8.55 -2.95 -4.05
N LYS A 36 -7.60 -2.85 -5.00
CA LYS A 36 -6.23 -3.37 -4.82
C LYS A 36 -5.28 -2.22 -4.51
N ILE A 37 -4.60 -2.33 -3.38
CA ILE A 37 -3.63 -1.33 -2.90
C ILE A 37 -2.22 -1.93 -2.96
N GLY A 38 -1.29 -1.21 -3.57
CA GLY A 38 0.14 -1.51 -3.54
C GLY A 38 0.84 -0.57 -2.56
N LEU A 39 1.48 -1.14 -1.53
CA LEU A 39 2.28 -0.40 -0.57
C LEU A 39 3.76 -0.81 -0.67
N TYR A 40 4.65 0.17 -0.55
CA TYR A 40 6.08 -0.07 -0.45
C TYR A 40 6.60 0.40 0.90
N ARG A 41 7.49 -0.37 1.51
CA ARG A 41 8.23 0.07 2.69
C ARG A 41 9.68 -0.33 2.50
N GLU A 42 10.59 0.62 2.69
CA GLU A 42 12.01 0.35 2.60
C GLU A 42 12.43 -0.61 3.73
N ALA A 43 13.20 -1.65 3.38
CA ALA A 43 13.71 -2.61 4.34
C ALA A 43 15.19 -2.34 4.63
N LYS A 44 15.61 -2.54 5.88
CA LYS A 44 17.03 -2.43 6.31
C LYS A 44 17.97 -3.31 5.47
N LYS A 45 17.48 -4.45 4.98
CA LYS A 45 18.13 -5.26 3.94
C LYS A 45 17.25 -5.24 2.69
N LYS A 46 17.70 -4.54 1.64
CA LYS A 46 16.95 -4.41 0.38
C LYS A 46 16.90 -5.77 -0.32
N GLN A 47 15.70 -6.35 -0.44
CA GLN A 47 15.46 -7.58 -1.19
C GLN A 47 14.98 -7.32 -2.62
N ILE A 48 14.62 -6.07 -2.92
CA ILE A 48 14.08 -5.63 -4.20
C ILE A 48 14.72 -4.29 -4.54
N ASN A 49 15.25 -4.19 -5.75
CA ASN A 49 15.73 -2.93 -6.31
C ASN A 49 14.53 -2.24 -6.98
N LEU A 50 14.09 -1.13 -6.39
CA LEU A 50 13.14 -0.25 -7.07
C LEU A 50 13.90 0.56 -8.13
N PRO A 51 13.42 0.63 -9.38
CA PRO A 51 13.91 1.63 -10.32
C PRO A 51 13.57 3.02 -9.76
N LEU A 52 14.57 3.92 -9.80
CA LEU A 52 14.41 5.35 -9.50
C LEU A 52 13.68 6.05 -10.64
#